data_AF-A0A267GFI9-F1
#
_entry.id   AF-A0A267GFI9-F1
#
_cell.length_a   1.000
_cell.length_b   1.000
_cell.length_c   1.000
_cell.angle_alpha   90.00
_cell.angle_beta   90.00
_cell.angle_gamma   90.00
#
_symmetry.space_group_name_H-M   'P 1'
#
loop_
_entity.id
_entity.type
_entity.pdbx_description
1 polymer ?
#
loop_
_entity_poly.entity_id
_entity_poly.type
_entity_poly.pdbx_seq_one_letter_code
_entity_poly.pdbx_strand_id
1 'polypeptide(L)'
;MKRRLKNPATGDPLSLRLRPPAGQPFSLPLSELAKAVPFAEYTGAGGRCNLAAGCAPPRLTCAYGMSRTETAGTFALHCQPADLAVLLAHVAAPEDALEQQKAAAFAALERASVDPGVLRSIAVDSRLPGALWHVFRPADAAKLRRFLAAGAENGGGNPLAEQTGTYVGPAELDRLRLKCGLRPAVIVQFQGDTVFVPAGAPYQVRNLHSGISLSVDFVSQESCRQCLATGREMRQHNRLPLRRLLYRAVRDAVSVLESTV
;
A
#
# COMPACT_ATOMS: atom_id res chain seq x y z
N MET A 1 -7.62 -7.39 22.12
CA MET A 1 -7.69 -5.94 22.44
C MET A 1 -9.05 -5.68 23.06
N LYS A 2 -9.14 -5.22 24.33
CA LYS A 2 -10.38 -5.40 25.14
C LYS A 2 -11.58 -4.55 24.70
N ARG A 3 -11.42 -3.33 24.16
CA ARG A 3 -12.51 -2.49 23.61
C ARG A 3 -12.01 -1.52 22.54
N ARG A 4 -12.81 -1.27 21.50
CA ARG A 4 -12.54 -0.24 20.48
C ARG A 4 -12.99 1.14 20.97
N LEU A 5 -12.19 2.17 20.72
CA LEU A 5 -12.55 3.56 21.02
C LEU A 5 -13.77 3.97 20.19
N LYS A 6 -14.67 4.75 20.79
CA LYS A 6 -15.91 5.23 20.15
C LYS A 6 -15.93 6.76 20.12
N ASN A 7 -16.58 7.33 19.12
CA ASN A 7 -16.89 8.74 19.06
C ASN A 7 -17.86 9.07 20.21
N PRO A 8 -17.54 10.02 21.10
CA PRO A 8 -18.41 10.37 22.21
C PRO A 8 -19.75 11.00 21.77
N ALA A 9 -19.82 11.60 20.58
CA ALA A 9 -21.03 12.22 20.06
C ALA A 9 -21.97 11.23 19.35
N THR A 10 -21.42 10.30 18.56
CA THR A 10 -22.24 9.37 17.74
C THR A 10 -22.30 7.94 18.30
N GLY A 11 -21.40 7.59 19.24
CA GLY A 11 -21.25 6.22 19.73
C GLY A 11 -20.56 5.26 18.74
N ASP A 12 -20.22 5.74 17.54
CA ASP A 12 -19.61 4.92 16.49
C ASP A 12 -18.15 4.58 16.79
N PRO A 13 -17.66 3.40 16.41
CA PRO A 13 -16.26 3.04 16.57
C PRO A 13 -15.33 3.95 15.74
N LEU A 14 -14.30 4.51 16.37
CA LEU A 14 -13.29 5.35 15.71
C LEU A 14 -12.38 4.51 14.81
N SER A 15 -11.89 5.14 13.73
CA SER A 15 -10.91 4.59 12.80
C SER A 15 -9.61 5.40 12.91
N LEU A 16 -8.65 4.87 13.66
CA LEU A 16 -7.40 5.56 13.98
C LEU A 16 -6.22 4.85 13.35
N ARG A 17 -5.22 5.63 12.96
CA ARG A 17 -3.91 5.14 12.50
C ARG A 17 -2.84 5.70 13.43
N LEU A 18 -2.03 4.84 13.99
CA LEU A 18 -0.92 5.24 14.84
C LEU A 18 0.12 5.99 13.98
N ARG A 19 0.54 7.14 14.46
CA ARG A 19 1.69 7.87 13.92
C ARG A 19 2.72 8.00 15.03
N PRO A 20 4.02 7.85 14.73
CA PRO A 20 5.05 8.16 15.71
C PRO A 20 4.95 9.64 16.12
N PRO A 21 5.38 10.01 17.34
CA PRO A 21 5.50 11.41 17.74
C PRO A 21 6.34 12.19 16.72
N ALA A 22 6.00 13.46 16.51
CA ALA A 22 6.70 14.30 15.55
C ALA A 22 8.21 14.32 15.85
N GLY A 23 9.03 13.88 14.89
CA GLY A 23 10.48 13.85 15.00
C GLY A 23 11.10 12.65 15.72
N GLN A 24 10.32 11.69 16.23
CA GLN A 24 10.86 10.50 16.88
C GLN A 24 10.36 9.22 16.20
N PRO A 25 11.21 8.44 15.50
CA PRO A 25 10.80 7.14 15.00
C PRO A 25 10.47 6.18 16.16
N PHE A 26 9.64 5.17 15.90
CA PHE A 26 9.43 4.12 16.89
C PHE A 26 10.76 3.46 17.24
N SER A 27 11.03 3.29 18.54
CA SER A 27 12.20 2.54 19.04
C SER A 27 11.96 1.04 18.88
N LEU A 28 11.93 0.58 17.64
CA LEU A 28 11.73 -0.81 17.25
C LEU A 28 12.83 -1.23 16.26
N PRO A 29 13.34 -2.47 16.34
CA PRO A 29 14.32 -2.99 15.39
C PRO A 29 13.66 -3.33 14.05
N LEU A 30 13.15 -2.31 13.34
CA LEU A 30 12.38 -2.49 12.10
C LEU A 30 13.17 -3.20 11.01
N SER A 31 14.50 -3.05 10.99
CA SER A 31 15.39 -3.76 10.07
C SER A 31 15.41 -5.27 10.30
N GLU A 32 15.31 -5.72 11.56
CA GLU A 32 15.22 -7.15 11.88
C GLU A 32 13.86 -7.71 11.48
N LEU A 33 12.79 -6.96 11.76
CA LEU A 33 11.43 -7.35 11.33
C LEU A 33 11.32 -7.42 9.80
N ALA A 34 12.05 -6.56 9.08
CA ALA A 34 12.02 -6.54 7.62
C ALA A 34 12.61 -7.80 6.97
N LYS A 35 13.37 -8.61 7.72
CA LYS A 35 13.84 -9.92 7.25
C LYS A 35 12.69 -10.92 7.04
N ALA A 36 11.52 -10.68 7.63
CA ALA A 36 10.33 -11.48 7.40
C ALA A 36 9.64 -11.19 6.05
N VAL A 37 10.02 -10.11 5.36
CA VAL A 37 9.50 -9.81 4.02
C VAL A 37 10.15 -10.77 3.01
N PRO A 38 9.37 -11.47 2.15
CA PRO A 38 9.90 -12.44 1.20
C PRO A 38 10.72 -11.79 0.07
N PHE A 39 11.40 -12.64 -0.71
CA PHE A 39 12.28 -12.26 -1.82
C PHE A 39 13.40 -11.32 -1.37
N ALA A 40 14.18 -11.75 -0.38
CA ALA A 40 15.24 -10.95 0.23
C ALA A 40 16.30 -10.45 -0.77
N GLU A 41 16.44 -11.11 -1.92
CA GLU A 41 17.28 -10.65 -3.04
C GLU A 41 16.81 -9.32 -3.60
N TYR A 42 15.51 -9.04 -3.57
CA TYR A 42 14.88 -7.79 -4.04
C TYR A 42 14.54 -6.84 -2.88
N THR A 43 14.08 -7.35 -1.74
CA THR A 43 13.54 -6.53 -0.65
C THR A 43 14.56 -6.27 0.46
N GLY A 44 15.57 -7.13 0.59
CA GLY A 44 16.55 -7.05 1.66
C GLY A 44 17.53 -5.89 1.51
N ALA A 45 18.07 -5.42 2.63
CA ALA A 45 19.07 -4.35 2.67
C ALA A 45 20.43 -4.74 2.05
N GLY A 46 20.69 -6.04 1.89
CA GLY A 46 21.84 -6.58 1.16
C GLY A 46 21.43 -7.40 -0.08
N GLY A 47 20.20 -7.20 -0.57
CA GLY A 47 19.67 -7.94 -1.70
C GLY A 47 20.41 -7.58 -3.00
N ARG A 48 20.93 -8.58 -3.71
CA ARG A 48 21.68 -8.41 -4.97
C ARG A 48 20.87 -7.75 -6.10
N CYS A 49 19.53 -7.86 -6.05
CA CYS A 49 18.60 -7.27 -7.01
C CYS A 49 18.00 -5.95 -6.51
N ASN A 50 18.40 -5.47 -5.32
CA ASN A 50 17.88 -4.24 -4.72
C ASN A 50 18.86 -3.07 -4.89
N LEU A 51 18.62 -2.21 -5.88
CA LEU A 51 19.45 -1.02 -6.10
C LEU A 51 19.26 0.06 -5.02
N ALA A 52 18.21 -0.03 -4.19
CA ALA A 52 17.93 0.87 -3.08
C ALA A 52 18.41 0.33 -1.72
N ALA A 53 19.16 -0.77 -1.71
CA ALA A 53 19.77 -1.38 -0.54
C ALA A 53 20.35 -0.33 0.43
N GLY A 54 19.87 -0.35 1.68
CA GLY A 54 20.32 0.55 2.76
C GLY A 54 19.87 2.02 2.66
N CYS A 55 19.12 2.41 1.63
CA CYS A 55 18.71 3.81 1.42
C CYS A 55 17.27 4.09 1.86
N ALA A 56 16.43 3.06 2.00
CA ALA A 56 15.04 3.18 2.39
C ALA A 56 14.78 2.37 3.67
N PRO A 57 14.59 3.01 4.84
CA PRO A 57 14.28 2.27 6.06
C PRO A 57 12.86 1.66 5.99
N PRO A 58 12.66 0.45 6.54
CA PRO A 58 11.33 -0.13 6.68
C PRO A 58 10.40 0.76 7.49
N ARG A 59 9.08 0.70 7.21
CA ARG A 59 8.06 1.47 7.92
C ARG A 59 6.99 0.58 8.52
N LEU A 60 6.61 0.88 9.75
CA LEU A 60 5.52 0.22 10.45
C LEU A 60 4.24 1.05 10.34
N THR A 61 3.12 0.39 10.08
CA THR A 61 1.78 0.99 10.14
C THR A 61 0.89 0.17 11.06
N CYS A 62 0.30 0.82 12.05
CA CYS A 62 -0.74 0.23 12.90
C CYS A 62 -2.04 1.00 12.69
N ALA A 63 -3.10 0.35 12.25
CA ALA A 63 -4.37 1.02 11.96
C ALA A 63 -5.58 0.15 12.29
N TYR A 64 -6.66 0.80 12.74
CA TYR A 64 -7.94 0.14 12.96
C TYR A 64 -8.63 -0.26 11.64
N GLY A 65 -9.46 -1.30 11.74
CA GLY A 65 -10.32 -1.76 10.65
C GLY A 65 -11.48 -0.80 10.38
N MET A 66 -11.77 -0.59 9.10
CA MET A 66 -12.76 0.34 8.57
C MET A 66 -13.82 -0.38 7.72
N SER A 67 -14.16 -1.63 8.07
CA SER A 67 -15.10 -2.46 7.30
C SER A 67 -16.49 -1.84 7.06
N ARG A 68 -16.90 -0.87 7.89
CA ARG A 68 -18.18 -0.16 7.76
C ARG A 68 -18.12 1.12 6.92
N THR A 69 -16.93 1.57 6.53
CA THR A 69 -16.73 2.85 5.84
C THR A 69 -16.24 2.60 4.41
N GLU A 70 -16.94 3.16 3.42
CA GLU A 70 -16.64 2.93 2.00
C GLU A 70 -15.96 4.13 1.31
N THR A 71 -15.99 5.30 1.95
CA THR A 71 -15.46 6.56 1.43
C THR A 71 -14.08 6.91 2.00
N ALA A 72 -13.51 6.05 2.84
CA ALA A 72 -12.22 6.26 3.46
C ALA A 72 -11.39 4.98 3.48
N GLY A 73 -10.08 5.16 3.35
CA GLY A 73 -9.09 4.09 3.39
C GLY A 73 -8.03 4.35 4.46
N THR A 74 -7.36 3.28 4.88
CA THR A 74 -6.15 3.34 5.70
C THR A 74 -5.03 4.08 4.98
N PHE A 75 -4.95 3.88 3.67
CA PHE A 75 -4.16 4.69 2.74
C PHE A 75 -5.07 5.10 1.59
N ALA A 76 -5.18 6.41 1.36
CA ALA A 76 -5.86 6.95 0.19
C ALA A 76 -5.11 6.59 -1.11
N LEU A 77 -5.75 6.85 -2.24
CA LEU A 77 -5.18 6.55 -3.55
C LEU A 77 -3.94 7.42 -3.81
N HIS A 78 -2.80 6.77 -3.99
CA HIS A 78 -1.53 7.43 -4.30
C HIS A 78 -0.62 6.52 -5.11
N CYS A 79 0.48 7.06 -5.64
CA CYS A 79 1.57 6.30 -6.22
C CYS A 79 2.88 6.60 -5.50
N GLN A 80 3.91 5.78 -5.75
CA GLN A 80 5.24 6.03 -5.21
C GLN A 80 6.31 5.70 -6.26
N PRO A 81 7.49 6.32 -6.17
CA PRO A 81 8.54 6.15 -7.17
C PRO A 81 9.34 4.85 -7.04
N ALA A 82 9.16 4.07 -5.98
CA ALA A 82 9.86 2.81 -5.73
C ALA A 82 8.91 1.62 -5.84
N ASP A 83 9.46 0.43 -6.02
CA ASP A 83 8.70 -0.79 -5.75
C ASP A 83 8.47 -0.90 -4.23
N LEU A 84 7.37 -1.54 -3.85
CA LEU A 84 6.96 -1.66 -2.45
C LEU A 84 6.54 -3.08 -2.13
N ALA A 85 7.03 -3.61 -1.01
CA ALA A 85 6.54 -4.83 -0.40
C ALA A 85 5.87 -4.49 0.93
N VAL A 86 4.63 -4.96 1.15
CA VAL A 86 3.89 -4.74 2.40
C VAL A 86 3.43 -6.05 3.00
N LEU A 87 4.11 -6.47 4.07
CA LEU A 87 3.74 -7.61 4.90
C LEU A 87 2.66 -7.20 5.90
N LEU A 88 1.54 -7.92 5.94
CA LEU A 88 0.55 -7.78 7.01
C LEU A 88 0.91 -8.73 8.16
N ALA A 89 1.69 -8.22 9.11
CA ALA A 89 2.26 -9.02 10.19
C ALA A 89 1.23 -9.46 11.23
N HIS A 90 0.18 -8.66 11.45
CA HIS A 90 -0.85 -9.00 12.43
C HIS A 90 -2.23 -8.50 12.00
N VAL A 91 -3.27 -9.29 12.28
CA VAL A 91 -4.68 -8.94 12.11
C VAL A 91 -5.42 -9.25 13.41
N ALA A 92 -6.23 -8.29 13.87
CA ALA A 92 -7.01 -8.43 15.08
C ALA A 92 -8.41 -7.82 14.93
N ALA A 93 -9.37 -8.48 15.56
CA ALA A 93 -10.71 -7.98 15.80
C ALA A 93 -10.97 -7.93 17.32
N PRO A 94 -11.78 -6.99 17.81
CA PRO A 94 -12.23 -6.98 19.18
C PRO A 94 -13.23 -8.13 19.42
N GLU A 95 -13.04 -8.86 20.52
CA GLU A 95 -13.81 -10.08 20.84
C GLU A 95 -15.32 -9.82 20.96
N ASP A 96 -15.71 -8.67 21.50
CA ASP A 96 -17.09 -8.26 21.73
C ASP A 96 -17.85 -7.88 20.44
N ALA A 97 -17.16 -7.75 19.31
CA ALA A 97 -17.77 -7.39 18.03
C ALA A 97 -17.26 -8.24 16.85
N LEU A 98 -16.68 -9.41 17.13
CA LEU A 98 -16.03 -10.26 16.12
C LEU A 98 -16.97 -10.62 14.96
N GLU A 99 -18.13 -11.20 15.27
CA GLU A 99 -19.08 -11.65 14.24
C GLU A 99 -19.65 -10.49 13.43
N GLN A 100 -19.96 -9.36 14.09
CA GLN A 100 -20.42 -8.16 13.42
C GLN A 100 -19.33 -7.56 12.49
N GLN A 101 -18.05 -7.66 12.86
CA GLN A 101 -16.94 -7.21 12.02
C GLN A 101 -16.66 -8.15 10.87
N LYS A 102 -16.76 -9.48 11.06
CA LYS A 102 -16.68 -10.48 9.99
C LYS A 102 -17.76 -10.24 8.94
N ALA A 103 -19.02 -10.07 9.37
CA ALA A 103 -20.13 -9.80 8.46
C ALA A 103 -19.93 -8.47 7.70
N ALA A 104 -19.49 -7.41 8.39
CA ALA A 104 -19.19 -6.13 7.75
C ALA A 104 -18.03 -6.22 6.76
N ALA A 105 -16.98 -6.97 7.09
CA ALA A 105 -15.85 -7.20 6.19
C ALA A 105 -16.28 -7.97 4.94
N PHE A 106 -17.09 -9.02 5.09
CA PHE A 106 -17.61 -9.78 3.96
C PHE A 106 -18.47 -8.92 3.03
N ALA A 107 -19.42 -8.16 3.58
CA ALA A 107 -20.23 -7.22 2.78
C ALA A 107 -19.37 -6.17 2.05
N ALA A 108 -18.29 -5.71 2.69
CA ALA A 108 -17.36 -4.77 2.08
C ALA A 108 -16.56 -5.40 0.92
N LEU A 109 -16.27 -6.71 0.97
CA LEU A 109 -15.62 -7.45 -0.11
C LEU A 109 -16.57 -7.69 -1.29
N GLU A 110 -17.84 -8.04 -1.02
CA GLU A 110 -18.87 -8.20 -2.06
C GLU A 110 -19.05 -6.91 -2.86
N ARG A 111 -19.16 -5.76 -2.17
CA ARG A 111 -19.28 -4.44 -2.83
C ARG A 111 -18.02 -4.02 -3.58
N ALA A 112 -16.86 -4.51 -3.17
CA ALA A 112 -15.60 -4.23 -3.86
C ALA A 112 -15.43 -5.03 -5.16
N SER A 113 -16.44 -5.79 -5.59
CA SER A 113 -16.40 -6.63 -6.80
C SER A 113 -15.22 -7.61 -6.78
N VAL A 114 -14.91 -8.18 -5.61
CA VAL A 114 -13.96 -9.28 -5.48
C VAL A 114 -14.48 -10.47 -6.29
N ASP A 115 -13.57 -11.21 -6.93
CA ASP A 115 -13.94 -12.38 -7.71
C ASP A 115 -14.82 -13.35 -6.89
N PRO A 116 -15.95 -13.85 -7.44
CA PRO A 116 -16.84 -14.74 -6.71
C PRO A 116 -16.20 -16.03 -6.21
N GLY A 117 -15.20 -16.56 -6.92
CA GLY A 117 -14.42 -17.72 -6.48
C GLY A 117 -13.57 -17.40 -5.25
N VAL A 118 -12.93 -16.23 -5.25
CA VAL A 118 -12.19 -15.72 -4.09
C VAL A 118 -13.14 -15.49 -2.91
N LEU A 119 -14.31 -14.87 -3.11
CA LEU A 119 -15.30 -14.67 -2.04
C LEU A 119 -15.76 -15.99 -1.42
N ARG A 120 -16.01 -17.03 -2.24
CA ARG A 120 -16.34 -18.37 -1.73
C ARG A 120 -15.21 -18.97 -0.89
N SER A 121 -13.96 -18.79 -1.33
CA SER A 121 -12.80 -19.24 -0.56
C SER A 121 -12.69 -18.51 0.79
N ILE A 122 -12.97 -17.21 0.81
CA ILE A 122 -12.93 -16.40 2.04
C ILE A 122 -14.05 -16.79 3.00
N ALA A 123 -15.24 -17.12 2.48
CA ALA A 123 -16.40 -17.49 3.30
C ALA A 123 -16.16 -18.76 4.15
N VAL A 124 -15.29 -19.66 3.69
CA VAL A 124 -14.91 -20.89 4.40
C VAL A 124 -13.54 -20.81 5.09
N ASP A 125 -12.82 -19.70 4.92
CA ASP A 125 -11.54 -19.47 5.60
C ASP A 125 -11.81 -19.02 7.04
N SER A 126 -11.15 -19.67 8.01
CA SER A 126 -11.27 -19.31 9.43
C SER A 126 -10.49 -18.05 9.79
N ARG A 127 -9.57 -17.60 8.92
CA ARG A 127 -8.76 -16.40 9.11
C ARG A 127 -9.58 -15.15 8.82
N LEU A 128 -9.22 -14.06 9.51
CA LEU A 128 -9.83 -12.76 9.27
C LEU A 128 -9.20 -12.09 8.04
N PRO A 129 -9.99 -11.62 7.05
CA PRO A 129 -9.46 -10.81 5.97
C PRO A 129 -8.97 -9.48 6.55
N GLY A 130 -7.68 -9.18 6.40
CA GLY A 130 -7.05 -8.08 7.10
C GLY A 130 -7.22 -6.75 6.37
N ALA A 131 -6.85 -6.69 5.10
CA ALA A 131 -6.91 -5.48 4.29
C ALA A 131 -7.40 -5.74 2.87
N LEU A 132 -8.12 -4.76 2.32
CA LEU A 132 -8.54 -4.70 0.93
C LEU A 132 -7.68 -3.70 0.17
N TRP A 133 -7.09 -4.16 -0.94
CA TRP A 133 -6.26 -3.37 -1.81
C TRP A 133 -6.92 -3.18 -3.16
N HIS A 134 -6.74 -1.99 -3.72
CA HIS A 134 -6.96 -1.74 -5.13
C HIS A 134 -5.65 -1.25 -5.72
N VAL A 135 -5.10 -1.99 -6.67
CA VAL A 135 -3.81 -1.68 -7.33
C VAL A 135 -4.03 -1.51 -8.82
N PHE A 136 -3.76 -0.33 -9.35
CA PHE A 136 -3.83 -0.03 -10.78
C PHE A 136 -2.50 -0.30 -11.47
N ARG A 137 -2.52 -0.46 -12.80
CA ARG A 137 -1.28 -0.59 -13.56
C ARG A 137 -0.54 0.75 -13.59
N PRO A 138 0.80 0.77 -13.58
CA PRO A 138 1.57 2.01 -13.75
C PRO A 138 1.17 2.82 -15.00
N ALA A 139 0.85 2.12 -16.10
CA ALA A 139 0.40 2.74 -17.35
C ALA A 139 -0.93 3.53 -17.20
N ASP A 140 -1.78 3.16 -16.24
CA ASP A 140 -3.09 3.79 -16.03
C ASP A 140 -3.00 5.08 -15.21
N ALA A 141 -1.86 5.36 -14.59
CA ALA A 141 -1.68 6.49 -13.66
C ALA A 141 -2.01 7.86 -14.29
N ALA A 142 -1.64 8.08 -15.55
CA ALA A 142 -1.94 9.33 -16.25
C ALA A 142 -3.45 9.50 -16.50
N LYS A 143 -4.14 8.42 -16.88
CA LYS A 143 -5.59 8.45 -17.14
C LYS A 143 -6.37 8.61 -15.83
N LEU A 144 -5.93 7.94 -14.77
CA LEU A 144 -6.49 8.06 -13.43
C LEU A 144 -6.36 9.49 -12.88
N ARG A 145 -5.19 10.14 -13.03
CA ARG A 145 -5.01 11.56 -12.66
C ARG A 145 -6.00 12.48 -13.34
N ARG A 146 -6.21 12.32 -14.66
CA ARG A 146 -7.16 13.13 -15.42
C ARG A 146 -8.59 12.93 -14.94
N PHE A 147 -8.97 11.69 -14.65
CA PHE A 147 -10.29 11.38 -14.11
C PHE A 147 -10.53 12.04 -12.75
N LEU A 148 -9.56 11.93 -11.83
CA LEU A 148 -9.64 12.52 -10.49
C LEU A 148 -9.65 14.06 -10.56
N ALA A 149 -8.82 14.65 -11.41
CA ALA A 149 -8.78 16.10 -11.61
C ALA A 149 -10.10 16.65 -12.17
N ALA A 150 -10.77 15.91 -13.07
CA ALA A 150 -12.07 16.30 -13.61
C ALA A 150 -13.22 16.22 -12.58
N GLY A 151 -13.02 15.53 -11.47
CA GLY A 151 -13.99 15.45 -10.36
C GLY A 151 -13.69 16.39 -9.19
N ALA A 152 -12.50 16.99 -9.14
CA ALA A 152 -12.11 17.92 -8.09
C ALA A 152 -12.54 19.35 -8.47
N GLU A 153 -13.44 19.95 -7.67
CA GLU A 153 -13.95 21.32 -7.93
C GLU A 153 -12.87 22.41 -7.80
N ASN A 154 -11.71 22.09 -7.20
CA ASN A 154 -10.58 23.00 -7.06
C ASN A 154 -9.33 22.42 -7.72
N GLY A 155 -9.05 22.88 -8.94
CA GLY A 155 -7.88 22.48 -9.72
C GLY A 155 -6.58 23.08 -9.17
N GLY A 156 -5.62 22.22 -8.83
CA GLY A 156 -4.26 22.66 -8.50
C GLY A 156 -3.46 21.67 -7.65
N GLY A 157 -3.21 20.45 -8.14
CA GLY A 157 -2.37 19.47 -7.45
C GLY A 157 -2.23 18.15 -8.21
N ASN A 158 -1.24 17.32 -7.86
CA ASN A 158 -1.17 15.94 -8.36
C ASN A 158 -1.92 15.03 -7.37
N PRO A 159 -3.17 14.61 -7.66
CA PRO A 159 -4.01 13.88 -6.71
C PRO A 159 -3.44 12.50 -6.32
N LEU A 160 -2.46 11.98 -7.06
CA LEU A 160 -1.79 10.73 -6.76
C LEU A 160 -0.47 10.90 -5.99
N ALA A 161 0.04 12.13 -5.85
CA ALA A 161 1.30 12.37 -5.14
C ALA A 161 1.14 12.43 -3.62
N GLU A 162 -0.06 12.74 -3.14
CA GLU A 162 -0.35 12.96 -1.73
C GLU A 162 -1.08 11.76 -1.11
N GLN A 163 -0.50 11.19 -0.06
CA GLN A 163 -1.16 10.12 0.73
C GLN A 163 -2.42 10.60 1.49
N THR A 164 -2.69 11.91 1.49
CA THR A 164 -3.88 12.59 2.01
C THR A 164 -4.98 12.77 0.97
N GLY A 165 -4.79 12.26 -0.25
CA GLY A 165 -5.78 12.34 -1.33
C GLY A 165 -7.10 11.59 -1.06
N THR A 166 -7.93 11.49 -2.08
CA THR A 166 -9.26 10.86 -2.01
C THR A 166 -9.15 9.33 -2.06
N TYR A 167 -9.90 8.63 -1.20
CA TYR A 167 -10.12 7.20 -1.35
C TYR A 167 -11.25 6.96 -2.34
N VAL A 168 -10.99 6.16 -3.37
CA VAL A 168 -11.98 5.88 -4.43
C VAL A 168 -12.87 4.72 -4.00
N GLY A 169 -14.11 5.03 -3.61
CA GLY A 169 -15.08 4.05 -3.15
C GLY A 169 -15.67 3.17 -4.27
N PRO A 170 -16.47 2.14 -3.95
CA PRO A 170 -17.05 1.23 -4.94
C PRO A 170 -17.80 1.92 -6.09
N ALA A 171 -18.66 2.90 -5.77
CA ALA A 171 -19.41 3.64 -6.78
C ALA A 171 -18.51 4.46 -7.74
N GLU A 172 -17.41 5.01 -7.23
CA GLU A 172 -16.44 5.75 -8.05
C GLU A 172 -15.57 4.82 -8.87
N LEU A 173 -15.21 3.63 -8.35
CA LEU A 173 -14.53 2.58 -9.11
C LEU A 173 -15.40 2.10 -10.29
N ASP A 174 -16.71 1.95 -10.08
CA ASP A 174 -17.65 1.63 -11.15
C ASP A 174 -17.75 2.74 -12.19
N ARG A 175 -17.79 4.00 -11.75
CA ARG A 175 -17.77 5.15 -12.67
C ARG A 175 -16.47 5.21 -13.46
N LEU A 176 -15.33 4.95 -12.82
CA LEU A 176 -14.01 4.90 -13.46
C LEU A 176 -13.95 3.80 -14.52
N ARG A 177 -14.50 2.62 -14.20
CA ARG A 177 -14.64 1.48 -15.11
C ARG A 177 -15.51 1.83 -16.32
N LEU A 178 -16.69 2.40 -16.10
CA LEU A 178 -17.62 2.74 -17.18
C LEU A 178 -17.10 3.87 -18.09
N LYS A 179 -16.52 4.92 -17.52
CA LYS A 179 -16.07 6.10 -18.28
C LYS A 179 -14.68 5.93 -18.90
N CYS A 180 -13.78 5.23 -18.22
CA CYS A 180 -12.37 5.16 -18.61
C CYS A 180 -11.89 3.74 -18.95
N GLY A 181 -12.69 2.71 -18.69
CA GLY A 181 -12.29 1.31 -18.88
C GLY A 181 -11.22 0.83 -17.89
N LEU A 182 -10.91 1.63 -16.86
CA LEU A 182 -9.88 1.27 -15.89
C LEU A 182 -10.47 0.39 -14.79
N ARG A 183 -9.74 -0.66 -14.41
CA ARG A 183 -10.07 -1.53 -13.28
C ARG A 183 -8.79 -1.79 -12.48
N PRO A 184 -8.82 -1.64 -11.15
CA PRO A 184 -7.71 -2.10 -10.33
C PRO A 184 -7.72 -3.62 -10.22
N ALA A 185 -6.57 -4.20 -9.92
CA ALA A 185 -6.52 -5.50 -9.27
C ALA A 185 -7.07 -5.34 -7.84
N VAL A 186 -8.05 -6.16 -7.49
CA VAL A 186 -8.66 -6.20 -6.15
C VAL A 186 -8.01 -7.33 -5.38
N ILE A 187 -7.27 -7.01 -4.31
CA ILE A 187 -6.50 -8.00 -3.54
C ILE A 187 -7.00 -7.99 -2.09
N VAL A 188 -7.35 -9.16 -1.58
CA VAL A 188 -7.66 -9.36 -0.16
C VAL A 188 -6.42 -9.91 0.52
N GLN A 189 -5.89 -9.19 1.49
CA GLN A 189 -4.68 -9.53 2.21
C GLN A 189 -5.01 -10.12 3.58
N PHE A 190 -4.48 -11.30 3.87
CA PHE A 190 -4.56 -11.97 5.17
C PHE A 190 -3.28 -11.77 5.98
N GLN A 191 -3.33 -12.14 7.27
CA GLN A 191 -2.13 -12.15 8.10
C GLN A 191 -1.07 -13.08 7.51
N GLY A 192 0.17 -12.58 7.41
CA GLY A 192 1.31 -13.28 6.80
C GLY A 192 1.50 -12.99 5.31
N ASP A 193 0.47 -12.48 4.62
CA ASP A 193 0.58 -12.17 3.19
C ASP A 193 1.44 -10.91 2.97
N THR A 194 2.26 -10.94 1.92
CA THR A 194 3.01 -9.77 1.43
C THR A 194 2.47 -9.33 0.09
N VAL A 195 2.00 -8.08 -0.02
CA VAL A 195 1.57 -7.47 -1.27
C VAL A 195 2.72 -6.69 -1.90
N PHE A 196 3.02 -6.98 -3.16
CA PHE A 196 4.01 -6.27 -3.96
C PHE A 196 3.32 -5.26 -4.88
N VAL A 197 3.75 -4.00 -4.82
CA VAL A 197 3.24 -2.90 -5.64
C VAL A 197 4.38 -2.36 -6.50
N PRO A 198 4.30 -2.45 -7.83
CA PRO A 198 5.33 -1.92 -8.73
C PRO A 198 5.48 -0.40 -8.63
N ALA A 199 6.68 0.10 -8.90
CA ALA A 199 6.94 1.53 -8.99
C ALA A 199 5.95 2.23 -9.94
N GLY A 200 5.42 3.38 -9.50
CA GLY A 200 4.46 4.18 -10.26
C GLY A 200 3.05 3.60 -10.36
N ALA A 201 2.77 2.40 -9.86
CA ALA A 201 1.42 1.86 -9.76
C ALA A 201 0.60 2.69 -8.75
N PRO A 202 -0.56 3.26 -9.14
CA PRO A 202 -1.49 3.84 -8.17
C PRO A 202 -2.13 2.75 -7.33
N TYR A 203 -2.22 2.95 -6.01
CA TYR A 203 -2.87 2.00 -5.12
C TYR A 203 -3.53 2.70 -3.93
N GLN A 204 -4.52 2.02 -3.35
CA GLN A 204 -5.18 2.41 -2.10
C GLN A 204 -5.43 1.17 -1.24
N VAL A 205 -5.49 1.37 0.07
CA VAL A 205 -5.64 0.28 1.04
C VAL A 205 -6.70 0.64 2.06
N ARG A 206 -7.59 -0.32 2.34
CA ARG A 206 -8.56 -0.22 3.42
C ARG A 206 -8.46 -1.45 4.31
N ASN A 207 -7.99 -1.25 5.54
CA ASN A 207 -8.03 -2.29 6.56
C ASN A 207 -9.48 -2.66 6.84
N LEU A 208 -9.82 -3.94 6.76
CA LEU A 208 -11.13 -4.47 7.13
C LEU A 208 -11.18 -4.77 8.62
N HIS A 209 -10.08 -5.30 9.15
CA HIS A 209 -9.83 -5.53 10.58
C HIS A 209 -8.61 -4.72 11.04
N SER A 210 -8.41 -4.58 12.36
CA SER A 210 -7.24 -3.87 12.86
C SER A 210 -5.98 -4.61 12.47
N GLY A 211 -4.97 -3.89 11.99
CA GLY A 211 -3.80 -4.51 11.39
C GLY A 211 -2.50 -3.81 11.74
N ILE A 212 -1.42 -4.60 11.79
CA ILE A 212 -0.04 -4.12 11.85
C ILE A 212 0.65 -4.57 10.56
N SER A 213 1.13 -3.60 9.77
CA SER A 213 1.81 -3.85 8.51
C SER A 213 3.23 -3.32 8.54
N LEU A 214 4.14 -4.06 7.93
CA LEU A 214 5.53 -3.66 7.70
C LEU A 214 5.74 -3.46 6.21
N SER A 215 6.22 -2.28 5.82
CA SER A 215 6.45 -1.93 4.43
C SER A 215 7.92 -1.63 4.15
N VAL A 216 8.44 -2.17 3.05
CA VAL A 216 9.82 -1.98 2.58
C VAL A 216 9.77 -1.45 1.15
N ASP A 217 10.45 -0.32 0.91
CA ASP A 217 10.69 0.15 -0.46
C ASP A 217 11.94 -0.51 -1.01
N PHE A 218 11.89 -0.90 -2.27
CA PHE A 218 13.04 -1.41 -3.00
C PHE A 218 13.05 -0.88 -4.43
N VAL A 219 14.19 -1.01 -5.10
CA VAL A 219 14.32 -0.66 -6.52
C VAL A 219 14.90 -1.85 -7.24
N SER A 220 14.04 -2.57 -7.94
CA SER A 220 14.44 -3.66 -8.83
C SER A 220 15.08 -3.11 -10.12
N GLN A 221 15.84 -3.95 -10.82
CA GLN A 221 16.43 -3.57 -12.11
C GLN A 221 15.34 -3.33 -13.16
N GLU A 222 14.29 -4.15 -13.13
CA GLU A 222 13.13 -4.13 -14.00
C GLU A 222 12.35 -2.81 -13.88
N SER A 223 12.19 -2.31 -12.66
CA SER A 223 11.45 -1.07 -12.40
C SER A 223 12.30 0.20 -12.55
N CYS A 224 13.62 0.11 -12.74
CA CYS A 224 14.52 1.28 -12.75
C CYS A 224 14.05 2.45 -13.62
N ARG A 225 13.63 2.14 -14.85
CA ARG A 225 13.12 3.15 -15.79
C ARG A 225 11.85 3.82 -15.26
N GLN A 226 10.93 3.02 -14.72
CA GLN A 226 9.68 3.50 -14.15
C GLN A 226 9.91 4.31 -12.87
N CYS A 227 10.85 3.87 -12.01
CA CYS A 227 11.26 4.58 -10.81
C CYS A 227 11.79 5.97 -11.15
N LEU A 228 12.67 6.08 -12.16
CA LEU A 228 13.19 7.36 -12.65
C LEU A 228 12.10 8.28 -13.19
N ALA A 229 11.20 7.75 -14.02
CA ALA A 229 10.12 8.53 -14.61
C ALA A 229 9.19 9.08 -13.50
N THR A 230 8.71 8.19 -12.63
CA THR A 230 7.83 8.54 -11.52
C THR A 230 8.51 9.47 -10.53
N GLY A 231 9.78 9.24 -10.20
CA GLY A 231 10.56 10.09 -9.30
C GLY A 231 10.80 11.51 -9.83
N ARG A 232 10.85 11.70 -11.15
CA ARG A 232 10.90 13.04 -11.79
C ARG A 232 9.55 13.76 -11.71
N GLU A 233 8.45 13.03 -11.89
CA GLU A 233 7.10 13.56 -11.74
C GLU A 233 6.79 13.92 -10.28
N MET A 234 7.34 13.14 -9.33
CA MET A 234 7.08 13.27 -7.89
C MET A 234 8.23 13.93 -7.12
N ARG A 235 8.96 14.89 -7.73
CA ARG A 235 10.20 15.47 -7.16
C ARG A 235 10.11 15.89 -5.69
N GLN A 236 8.98 16.43 -5.25
CA GLN A 236 8.76 16.86 -3.86
C GLN A 236 8.46 15.69 -2.89
N HIS A 237 7.96 14.56 -3.41
CA HIS A 237 7.53 13.38 -2.65
C HIS A 237 8.49 12.20 -2.78
N ASN A 238 9.49 12.30 -3.66
CA ASN A 238 10.49 11.26 -3.86
C ASN A 238 11.53 11.28 -2.72
N ARG A 239 11.49 10.26 -1.88
CA ARG A 239 12.42 10.08 -0.76
C ARG A 239 13.72 9.36 -1.14
N LEU A 240 13.80 8.80 -2.35
CA LEU A 240 14.96 8.03 -2.79
C LEU A 240 15.89 8.85 -3.67
N PRO A 241 17.22 8.81 -3.43
CA PRO A 241 18.21 9.45 -4.27
C PRO A 241 18.45 8.62 -5.55
N LEU A 242 17.41 8.38 -6.35
CA LEU A 242 17.40 7.44 -7.48
C LEU A 242 18.60 7.60 -8.43
N ARG A 243 19.04 8.83 -8.71
CA ARG A 243 20.23 9.10 -9.54
C ARG A 243 21.51 8.51 -8.94
N ARG A 244 21.69 8.63 -7.62
CA ARG A 244 22.86 8.07 -6.91
C ARG A 244 22.80 6.55 -6.86
N LEU A 245 21.59 5.99 -6.69
CA LEU A 245 21.40 4.53 -6.69
C LEU A 245 21.81 3.93 -8.04
N LEU A 246 21.37 4.54 -9.15
CA LEU A 246 21.74 4.07 -10.48
C LEU A 246 23.22 4.25 -10.78
N TYR A 247 23.82 5.38 -10.38
CA TYR A 247 25.26 5.57 -10.53
C TYR A 247 26.05 4.48 -9.81
N ARG A 248 25.68 4.15 -8.56
CA ARG A 248 26.30 3.06 -7.81
C ARG A 248 26.12 1.72 -8.53
N ALA A 249 24.90 1.40 -8.97
CA ALA A 249 24.61 0.17 -9.70
C ALA A 249 25.48 0.01 -10.95
N VAL A 250 25.63 1.06 -11.76
CA VAL A 250 26.48 1.05 -12.96
C VAL A 250 27.95 0.91 -12.59
N ARG A 251 28.43 1.67 -11.61
CA ARG A 251 29.83 1.59 -11.14
C ARG A 251 30.16 0.19 -10.63
N ASP A 252 29.28 -0.41 -9.84
CA ASP A 252 29.50 -1.74 -9.26
C ASP A 252 29.49 -2.81 -10.37
N ALA A 253 28.61 -2.69 -11.37
CA ALA A 253 28.62 -3.56 -12.55
C ALA A 253 29.91 -3.43 -13.37
N VAL A 254 30.40 -2.21 -13.60
CA VAL A 254 31.68 -1.97 -14.29
C VAL A 254 32.84 -2.59 -13.51
N SER A 255 32.88 -2.39 -12.19
CA SER A 255 33.94 -2.96 -11.34
C SER A 255 33.99 -4.49 -11.40
N VAL A 256 32.84 -5.17 -11.49
CA VAL A 256 32.78 -6.63 -11.63
C VAL A 256 33.28 -7.09 -13.00
N LEU A 257 32.94 -6.35 -14.07
CA LEU A 257 33.43 -6.65 -15.41
C LEU A 257 34.95 -6.45 -15.50
N GLU A 258 35.48 -5.38 -14.89
CA GLU A 258 36.92 -5.10 -14.84
C GLU A 258 37.70 -6.13 -14.01
N SER A 259 37.10 -6.73 -12.98
CA SER A 259 37.77 -7.77 -12.16
C SER A 259 37.69 -9.18 -12.74
N THR A 260 36.98 -9.37 -13.86
CA THR A 260 36.83 -10.68 -14.53
C THR A 260 37.73 -10.80 -15.77
N VAL A 261 38.47 -9.73 -16.11
CA VAL A 261 39.52 -9.68 -17.14
C VAL A 261 40.89 -9.79 -16.48
#